data_AF-A0A919H5Z8-F1
#
_entry.id   AF-A0A919H5Z8-F1
#
_cell.length_a   1.000
_cell.length_b   1.000
_cell.length_c   1.000
_cell.angle_alpha   90.00
_cell.angle_beta   90.00
_cell.angle_gamma   90.00
#
_symmetry.space_group_name_H-M   'P 1'
#
loop_
_entity.id
_entity.type
_entity.pdbx_description
1 polymer ?
#
loop_
_entity_poly.entity_id
_entity_poly.type
_entity_poly.pdbx_seq_one_letter_code
_entity_poly.pdbx_strand_id
1 'polypeptide(L)'
;MPGAAMPLESIMSARRTRNLSIALAAFVAAPLMAVMPAGLANAESQAVASIARGEVGNTCGDYNCKHPGAWCAEFTRWVWNKAGANVTGIDARAVSLYEYGKSKGTLHGTPQVGDAVLYDNDGSLNDGEANHVNIVVAVSGDQIQTVGGNESGGVRFRGWFNWRTHTSPVGAGRALAFIGPSGLSETPAPQVSKAGDIFHATRLPDGSWEGFQPLNGANGATYFNASQESIAATPDGSTQTLATGNDGNLYHTARYPDGTWTGWGALQGHQGAAKFAAKGQAIAGMPNGDAQVMAIGNDSKIYHNARFKDGNWQGWQPVGTWAAKKVAAAPMPDGSMQVMIVGNDDNVYHSIRSVHGEWQGWHAVSGPGTAATFQGSNISVAGLPNGDAQFLATTADGTVHHNIRFANGEWQGWNKTAGYGGAPTFAASSIAITGTPNGDTQMLAVGNDGKAYHAARYSNGQWQGWWNTGMGAQKVAITGLPNGETQMLATRN
;
A
#
# COMPACT_ATOMS: atom_id res chain seq x y z
N MET A 1 18.69 43.93 -66.39
CA MET A 1 19.44 42.67 -66.26
C MET A 1 18.88 41.90 -65.06
N PRO A 2 18.79 40.57 -65.13
CA PRO A 2 17.51 39.86 -65.04
C PRO A 2 17.22 39.21 -63.67
N GLY A 3 15.98 38.75 -63.52
CA GLY A 3 15.57 37.82 -62.45
C GLY A 3 14.06 37.74 -62.25
N ALA A 4 13.33 37.30 -63.28
CA ALA A 4 11.87 37.12 -63.22
C ALA A 4 11.50 35.78 -62.55
N ALA A 5 10.48 35.82 -61.70
CA ALA A 5 9.97 34.70 -60.92
C ALA A 5 8.68 34.10 -61.50
N MET A 6 8.36 32.89 -61.00
CA MET A 6 7.13 32.06 -61.12
C MET A 6 7.10 31.04 -62.29
N PRO A 7 6.35 29.91 -62.20
CA PRO A 7 5.30 29.53 -61.22
C PRO A 7 5.36 28.09 -60.64
N LEU A 8 4.46 27.82 -59.67
CA LEU A 8 4.03 26.47 -59.23
C LEU A 8 2.97 25.92 -60.21
N GLU A 9 3.09 24.65 -60.63
CA GLU A 9 1.93 23.74 -60.78
C GLU A 9 2.33 22.25 -60.96
N SER A 10 1.56 21.39 -60.26
CA SER A 10 1.14 20.01 -60.56
C SER A 10 2.15 18.88 -60.88
N ILE A 11 1.94 17.70 -60.26
CA ILE A 11 1.74 16.39 -60.93
C ILE A 11 1.45 15.29 -59.89
N MET A 12 0.30 14.61 -60.05
CA MET A 12 -0.05 13.34 -59.43
C MET A 12 0.76 12.18 -60.07
N SER A 13 1.16 11.17 -59.30
CA SER A 13 1.67 9.91 -59.85
C SER A 13 1.05 8.68 -59.18
N ALA A 14 0.47 7.82 -60.02
CA ALA A 14 -0.21 6.58 -59.70
C ALA A 14 0.74 5.47 -59.21
N ARG A 15 0.28 4.64 -58.27
CA ARG A 15 0.95 3.39 -57.84
C ARG A 15 0.34 2.19 -58.59
N ARG A 16 1.21 1.41 -59.26
CA ARG A 16 0.89 0.08 -59.81
C ARG A 16 1.14 -1.01 -58.76
N THR A 17 0.21 -1.96 -58.71
CA THR A 17 0.16 -3.17 -57.89
C THR A 17 1.09 -4.28 -58.41
N ARG A 18 1.61 -5.10 -57.50
CA ARG A 18 2.15 -6.45 -57.78
C ARG A 18 1.56 -7.43 -56.76
N ASN A 19 0.83 -8.43 -57.26
CA ASN A 19 0.28 -9.55 -56.50
C ASN A 19 1.38 -10.61 -56.27
N LEU A 20 1.46 -11.14 -55.05
CA LEU A 20 2.25 -12.33 -54.72
C LEU A 20 1.30 -13.43 -54.23
N SER A 21 1.30 -14.55 -54.95
CA SER A 21 0.53 -15.76 -54.63
C SER A 21 1.27 -16.58 -53.57
N ILE A 22 0.62 -16.91 -52.45
CA ILE A 22 1.16 -17.78 -51.41
C ILE A 22 0.58 -19.19 -51.59
N ALA A 23 1.47 -20.17 -51.74
CA ALA A 23 1.13 -21.58 -51.80
C ALA A 23 0.81 -22.13 -50.40
N LEU A 24 -0.27 -22.91 -50.30
CA LEU A 24 -0.77 -23.54 -49.09
C LEU A 24 -0.07 -24.88 -48.87
N ALA A 25 0.71 -25.02 -47.79
CA ALA A 25 1.24 -26.29 -47.32
C ALA A 25 0.41 -26.76 -46.11
N ALA A 26 -0.27 -27.90 -46.26
CA ALA A 26 -1.03 -28.53 -45.19
C ALA A 26 -0.08 -29.30 -44.25
N PHE A 27 0.00 -28.87 -42.98
CA PHE A 27 0.62 -29.64 -41.90
C PHE A 27 -0.46 -30.38 -41.11
N VAL A 28 -0.31 -31.70 -41.02
CA VAL A 28 -1.10 -32.58 -40.15
C VAL A 28 -0.71 -32.29 -38.70
N ALA A 29 -1.66 -31.80 -37.89
CA ALA A 29 -1.45 -31.58 -36.47
C ALA A 29 -1.61 -32.90 -35.70
N ALA A 30 -0.52 -33.41 -35.14
CA ALA A 30 -0.57 -34.36 -34.03
C ALA A 30 -0.93 -33.61 -32.74
N PRO A 31 -1.66 -34.21 -31.78
CA PRO A 31 -2.00 -33.53 -30.54
C PRO A 31 -0.73 -33.37 -29.69
N LEU A 32 -0.22 -32.15 -29.57
CA LEU A 32 0.71 -31.81 -28.50
C LEU A 32 -0.06 -31.89 -27.18
N MET A 33 0.28 -32.85 -26.32
CA MET A 33 0.01 -32.71 -24.89
C MET A 33 0.80 -31.49 -24.41
N ALA A 34 0.12 -30.37 -24.22
CA ALA A 34 0.71 -29.18 -23.63
C ALA A 34 1.06 -29.50 -22.16
N VAL A 35 2.36 -29.55 -21.86
CA VAL A 35 2.86 -29.47 -20.49
C VAL A 35 2.52 -28.06 -20.00
N MET A 36 1.57 -27.95 -19.08
CA MET A 36 1.22 -26.65 -18.48
C MET A 36 2.41 -26.12 -17.66
N PRO A 37 2.77 -24.83 -17.76
CA PRO A 37 3.80 -24.24 -16.89
C PRO A 37 3.28 -24.19 -15.45
N ALA A 38 4.16 -24.50 -14.49
CA ALA A 38 3.91 -24.56 -13.04
C ALA A 38 3.48 -23.23 -12.37
N GLY A 39 3.14 -22.19 -13.14
CA GLY A 39 2.82 -20.84 -12.65
C GLY A 39 1.34 -20.59 -12.32
N LEU A 40 0.44 -21.55 -12.57
CA LEU A 40 -1.02 -21.37 -12.42
C LEU A 40 -1.61 -21.96 -11.13
N ALA A 41 -0.80 -22.62 -10.29
CA ALA A 41 -1.26 -23.21 -9.01
C ALA A 41 -1.22 -22.22 -7.81
N ASN A 42 -0.79 -20.97 -8.03
CA ASN A 42 -0.10 -20.15 -7.02
C ASN A 42 -0.89 -18.89 -6.56
N ALA A 43 -2.23 -18.91 -6.56
CA ALA A 43 -3.06 -17.75 -6.15
C ALA A 43 -4.00 -18.01 -4.96
N GLU A 44 -4.53 -19.23 -4.79
CA GLU A 44 -5.43 -19.59 -3.66
C GLU A 44 -4.68 -20.17 -2.47
N SER A 45 -3.52 -20.76 -2.76
CA SER A 45 -2.43 -21.04 -1.84
C SER A 45 -2.10 -19.83 -0.94
N GLN A 46 -2.13 -18.62 -1.51
CA GLN A 46 -1.82 -17.35 -0.83
C GLN A 46 -2.99 -16.89 0.04
N ALA A 47 -4.24 -17.17 -0.34
CA ALA A 47 -5.41 -16.91 0.50
C ALA A 47 -5.38 -17.77 1.76
N VAL A 48 -5.07 -19.06 1.62
CA VAL A 48 -4.85 -19.98 2.76
C VAL A 48 -3.73 -19.46 3.66
N ALA A 49 -2.57 -19.11 3.08
CA ALA A 49 -1.44 -18.59 3.83
C ALA A 49 -1.74 -17.26 4.53
N SER A 50 -2.50 -16.38 3.88
CA SER A 50 -2.95 -15.11 4.42
C SER A 50 -3.86 -15.31 5.62
N ILE A 51 -4.91 -16.13 5.46
CA ILE A 51 -5.84 -16.44 6.54
C ILE A 51 -5.04 -17.00 7.72
N ALA A 52 -4.16 -17.97 7.48
CA ALA A 52 -3.32 -18.54 8.54
C ALA A 52 -2.47 -17.46 9.26
N ARG A 53 -1.79 -16.57 8.52
CA ARG A 53 -0.99 -15.48 9.11
C ARG A 53 -1.82 -14.50 9.95
N GLY A 54 -3.05 -14.21 9.53
CA GLY A 54 -3.96 -13.32 10.25
C GLY A 54 -4.42 -13.86 11.61
N GLU A 55 -4.24 -15.16 11.84
CA GLU A 55 -4.66 -15.84 13.07
C GLU A 55 -3.53 -16.02 14.10
N VAL A 56 -2.30 -15.58 13.80
CA VAL A 56 -1.16 -15.74 14.71
C VAL A 56 -1.41 -15.02 16.04
N GLY A 57 -1.23 -15.75 17.15
CA GLY A 57 -1.48 -15.26 18.50
C GLY A 57 -2.84 -15.67 19.09
N ASN A 58 -3.79 -16.11 18.26
CA ASN A 58 -5.08 -16.61 18.72
C ASN A 58 -4.96 -18.00 19.35
N THR A 59 -6.01 -18.41 20.06
CA THR A 59 -6.10 -19.66 20.82
C THR A 59 -7.31 -20.48 20.38
N CYS A 60 -7.39 -21.74 20.83
CA CYS A 60 -8.53 -22.58 20.49
C CYS A 60 -9.90 -22.00 20.91
N GLY A 61 -9.94 -21.21 21.99
CA GLY A 61 -11.17 -20.56 22.47
C GLY A 61 -11.76 -19.59 21.44
N ASP A 62 -10.92 -18.92 20.66
CA ASP A 62 -11.32 -17.95 19.65
C ASP A 62 -12.04 -18.62 18.45
N TYR A 63 -11.86 -19.93 18.28
CA TYR A 63 -12.44 -20.73 17.19
C TYR A 63 -13.52 -21.71 17.63
N ASN A 64 -13.82 -21.77 18.92
CA ASN A 64 -14.70 -22.78 19.52
C ASN A 64 -14.33 -24.21 19.06
N CYS A 65 -13.03 -24.56 19.09
CA CYS A 65 -12.63 -25.90 18.63
C CYS A 65 -13.21 -27.00 19.51
N LYS A 66 -13.53 -28.12 18.88
CA LYS A 66 -14.18 -29.25 19.55
C LYS A 66 -13.20 -30.07 20.37
N HIS A 67 -11.91 -30.00 20.04
CA HIS A 67 -10.86 -30.81 20.67
C HIS A 67 -9.68 -29.95 21.15
N PRO A 68 -9.83 -29.17 22.24
CA PRO A 68 -8.81 -28.22 22.69
C PRO A 68 -7.46 -28.84 23.08
N GLY A 69 -7.40 -30.16 23.33
CA GLY A 69 -6.15 -30.87 23.64
C GLY A 69 -5.30 -31.25 22.40
N ALA A 70 -5.87 -31.22 21.19
CA ALA A 70 -5.20 -31.62 19.96
C ALA A 70 -5.90 -31.01 18.72
N TRP A 71 -5.67 -29.72 18.47
CA TRP A 71 -6.44 -28.93 17.48
C TRP A 71 -5.61 -28.42 16.28
N CYS A 72 -4.39 -28.92 16.06
CA CYS A 72 -3.56 -28.51 14.92
C CYS A 72 -4.22 -28.84 13.56
N ALA A 73 -4.81 -30.03 13.45
CA ALA A 73 -5.59 -30.42 12.27
C ALA A 73 -6.90 -29.63 12.16
N GLU A 74 -7.56 -29.35 13.29
CA GLU A 74 -8.78 -28.53 13.30
C GLU A 74 -8.51 -27.10 12.83
N PHE A 75 -7.37 -26.51 13.23
CA PHE A 75 -6.92 -25.20 12.72
C PHE A 75 -6.71 -25.24 11.21
N THR A 76 -5.96 -26.22 10.72
CA THR A 76 -5.72 -26.41 9.28
C THR A 76 -7.03 -26.55 8.51
N ARG A 77 -7.94 -27.39 9.02
CA ARG A 77 -9.30 -27.58 8.48
C ARG A 77 -10.09 -26.29 8.46
N TRP A 78 -10.03 -25.51 9.54
CA TRP A 78 -10.75 -24.26 9.65
C TRP A 78 -10.24 -23.23 8.64
N VAL A 79 -8.91 -23.09 8.50
CA VAL A 79 -8.31 -22.17 7.54
C VAL A 79 -8.69 -22.55 6.12
N TRP A 80 -8.54 -23.84 5.76
CA TRP A 80 -8.92 -24.36 4.45
C TRP A 80 -10.42 -24.16 4.16
N ASN A 81 -11.30 -24.42 5.13
CA ASN A 81 -12.74 -24.19 4.99
C ASN A 81 -13.06 -22.69 4.80
N LYS A 82 -12.38 -21.81 5.54
CA LYS A 82 -12.52 -20.34 5.41
C LYS A 82 -12.01 -19.84 4.05
N ALA A 83 -11.03 -20.52 3.47
CA ALA A 83 -10.55 -20.29 2.10
C ALA A 83 -11.47 -20.87 1.02
N GLY A 84 -12.53 -21.63 1.39
CA GLY A 84 -13.47 -22.23 0.46
C GLY A 84 -13.09 -23.64 -0.03
N ALA A 85 -12.06 -24.27 0.56
CA ALA A 85 -11.68 -25.62 0.20
C ALA A 85 -12.71 -26.65 0.67
N ASN A 86 -12.81 -27.75 -0.06
CA ASN A 86 -13.53 -28.93 0.38
C ASN A 86 -12.74 -29.63 1.49
N VAL A 87 -13.18 -29.50 2.73
CA VAL A 87 -12.52 -30.11 3.90
C VAL A 87 -13.17 -31.41 4.36
N THR A 88 -14.05 -32.01 3.56
CA THR A 88 -14.68 -33.28 3.89
C THR A 88 -13.63 -34.39 4.03
N GLY A 89 -13.65 -35.08 5.17
CA GLY A 89 -12.70 -36.15 5.49
C GLY A 89 -11.57 -35.73 6.44
N ILE A 90 -11.45 -34.45 6.76
CA ILE A 90 -10.49 -33.97 7.75
C ILE A 90 -11.15 -33.94 9.13
N ASP A 91 -10.51 -34.55 10.12
CA ASP A 91 -10.90 -34.55 11.54
C ASP A 91 -9.78 -33.98 12.43
N ALA A 92 -9.88 -34.16 13.75
CA ALA A 92 -8.91 -33.61 14.70
C ALA A 92 -7.53 -34.28 14.67
N ARG A 93 -7.41 -35.46 14.06
CA ARG A 93 -6.14 -36.18 13.93
C ARG A 93 -5.33 -35.56 12.79
N ALA A 94 -4.05 -35.25 13.02
CA ALA A 94 -3.17 -34.72 11.96
C ALA A 94 -3.04 -35.68 10.77
N VAL A 95 -3.05 -37.00 11.02
CA VAL A 95 -3.03 -38.02 9.95
C VAL A 95 -4.25 -37.94 9.01
N SER A 96 -5.37 -37.36 9.44
CA SER A 96 -6.54 -37.21 8.56
C SER A 96 -6.25 -36.32 7.34
N LEU A 97 -5.25 -35.43 7.42
CA LEU A 97 -4.77 -34.65 6.26
C LEU A 97 -4.00 -35.53 5.27
N TYR A 98 -3.27 -36.53 5.75
CA TYR A 98 -2.60 -37.52 4.90
C TYR A 98 -3.63 -38.40 4.18
N GLU A 99 -4.64 -38.89 4.92
CA GLU A 99 -5.78 -39.65 4.39
C GLU A 99 -6.56 -38.82 3.36
N TYR A 100 -6.84 -37.56 3.68
CA TYR A 100 -7.46 -36.59 2.80
C TYR A 100 -6.65 -36.42 1.50
N GLY A 101 -5.34 -36.16 1.60
CA GLY A 101 -4.46 -35.95 0.46
C GLY A 101 -4.41 -37.17 -0.47
N LYS A 102 -4.38 -38.38 0.08
CA LYS A 102 -4.51 -39.63 -0.70
C LYS A 102 -5.87 -39.71 -1.41
N SER A 103 -6.95 -39.44 -0.69
CA SER A 103 -8.31 -39.56 -1.25
C SER A 103 -8.62 -38.53 -2.33
N LYS A 104 -8.06 -37.32 -2.22
CA LYS A 104 -8.29 -36.21 -3.15
C LYS A 104 -7.23 -36.10 -4.25
N GLY A 105 -6.16 -36.91 -4.18
CA GLY A 105 -5.05 -36.85 -5.12
C GLY A 105 -4.19 -35.58 -4.97
N THR A 106 -4.17 -34.98 -3.79
CA THR A 106 -3.44 -33.72 -3.49
C THR A 106 -2.21 -33.92 -2.61
N LEU A 107 -1.81 -35.16 -2.33
CA LEU A 107 -0.57 -35.50 -1.63
C LEU A 107 0.66 -35.36 -2.55
N HIS A 108 1.68 -34.63 -2.11
CA HIS A 108 2.94 -34.48 -2.85
C HIS A 108 4.16 -34.25 -1.95
N GLY A 109 5.36 -34.32 -2.55
CA GLY A 109 6.65 -34.26 -1.86
C GLY A 109 7.41 -32.93 -2.00
N THR A 110 6.78 -31.89 -2.55
CA THR A 110 7.40 -30.56 -2.72
C THR A 110 6.46 -29.51 -2.13
N PRO A 111 6.95 -28.60 -1.28
CA PRO A 111 6.09 -27.60 -0.65
C PRO A 111 5.58 -26.59 -1.67
N GLN A 112 4.32 -26.22 -1.50
CA GLN A 112 3.66 -25.09 -2.11
C GLN A 112 3.06 -24.24 -0.98
N VAL A 113 2.91 -22.94 -1.23
CA VAL A 113 2.19 -22.07 -0.29
C VAL A 113 0.76 -22.62 -0.15
N GLY A 114 0.16 -22.54 1.03
CA GLY A 114 -1.19 -23.05 1.32
C GLY A 114 -1.29 -24.55 1.62
N ASP A 115 -0.22 -25.33 1.42
CA ASP A 115 -0.20 -26.74 1.78
C ASP A 115 -0.31 -26.97 3.28
N ALA A 116 -0.87 -28.11 3.66
CA ALA A 116 -0.62 -28.71 4.95
C ALA A 116 0.73 -29.44 4.91
N VAL A 117 1.61 -29.16 5.85
CA VAL A 117 2.86 -29.90 6.07
C VAL A 117 2.71 -30.80 7.30
N LEU A 118 2.93 -32.10 7.11
CA LEU A 118 2.84 -33.10 8.17
C LEU A 118 4.21 -33.38 8.79
N TYR A 119 4.22 -33.46 10.12
CA TYR A 119 5.39 -33.78 10.92
C TYR A 119 5.17 -35.08 11.67
N ASP A 120 6.22 -35.89 11.72
CA ASP A 120 6.22 -37.10 12.53
C ASP A 120 7.62 -37.42 13.11
N ASN A 121 7.64 -37.91 14.35
CA ASN A 121 8.82 -38.23 15.13
C ASN A 121 9.50 -39.53 14.69
N ASP A 122 8.73 -40.54 14.28
CA ASP A 122 9.28 -41.83 13.85
C ASP A 122 9.66 -41.82 12.36
N GLY A 123 9.16 -40.82 11.63
CA GLY A 123 9.55 -40.53 10.26
C GLY A 123 8.72 -41.28 9.21
N SER A 124 7.58 -41.85 9.60
CA SER A 124 6.60 -42.53 8.76
C SER A 124 5.21 -41.90 8.91
N LEU A 125 4.42 -41.92 7.83
CA LEU A 125 2.99 -41.60 7.87
C LEU A 125 2.13 -42.84 7.51
N ASN A 126 2.77 -43.99 7.29
CA ASN A 126 2.14 -45.22 6.81
C ASN A 126 1.65 -46.14 7.94
N ASP A 127 2.04 -45.84 9.17
CA ASP A 127 1.59 -46.48 10.40
C ASP A 127 0.23 -45.96 10.88
N GLY A 128 -0.29 -44.92 10.23
CA GLY A 128 -1.56 -44.29 10.58
C GLY A 128 -1.42 -43.18 11.62
N GLU A 129 -0.20 -42.69 11.86
CA GLU A 129 0.05 -41.55 12.75
C GLU A 129 0.68 -40.37 11.98
N ALA A 130 0.41 -39.17 12.49
CA ALA A 130 1.19 -37.98 12.24
C ALA A 130 1.13 -37.18 13.53
N ASN A 131 2.28 -36.76 14.06
CA ASN A 131 2.31 -36.05 15.34
C ASN A 131 1.81 -34.60 15.25
N HIS A 132 1.99 -33.91 14.11
CA HIS A 132 1.54 -32.53 13.97
C HIS A 132 1.31 -32.09 12.52
N VAL A 133 0.61 -30.96 12.35
CA VAL A 133 0.38 -30.34 11.04
C VAL A 133 0.41 -28.82 11.14
N ASN A 134 1.07 -28.18 10.17
CA ASN A 134 1.03 -26.74 9.95
C ASN A 134 0.59 -26.41 8.52
N ILE A 135 0.30 -25.14 8.28
CA ILE A 135 0.08 -24.57 6.95
C ILE A 135 1.38 -23.92 6.46
N VAL A 136 1.81 -24.23 5.24
CA VAL A 136 2.94 -23.56 4.58
C VAL A 136 2.51 -22.16 4.13
N VAL A 137 3.18 -21.13 4.63
CA VAL A 137 2.84 -19.73 4.32
C VAL A 137 3.86 -19.00 3.45
N ALA A 138 5.02 -19.60 3.20
CA ALA A 138 6.00 -19.15 2.22
C ALA A 138 6.93 -20.31 1.82
N VAL A 139 7.43 -20.29 0.58
CA VAL A 139 8.39 -21.28 0.05
C VAL A 139 9.51 -20.56 -0.68
N SER A 140 10.76 -20.98 -0.44
CA SER A 140 11.95 -20.51 -1.15
C SER A 140 12.96 -21.66 -1.29
N GLY A 141 12.88 -22.40 -2.39
CA GLY A 141 13.66 -23.64 -2.55
C GLY A 141 13.28 -24.67 -1.48
N ASP A 142 14.28 -25.14 -0.72
CA ASP A 142 14.06 -26.07 0.40
C ASP A 142 13.70 -25.37 1.72
N GLN A 143 13.55 -24.04 1.72
CA GLN A 143 13.13 -23.28 2.88
C GLN A 143 11.60 -23.07 2.86
N ILE A 144 10.97 -23.23 4.02
CA ILE A 144 9.54 -22.88 4.21
C ILE A 144 9.34 -22.03 5.46
N GLN A 145 8.28 -21.23 5.45
CA GLN A 145 7.68 -20.65 6.65
C GLN A 145 6.33 -21.31 6.88
N THR A 146 5.92 -21.47 8.13
CA THR A 146 4.66 -22.14 8.44
C THR A 146 3.88 -21.45 9.53
N VAL A 147 2.56 -21.64 9.54
CA VAL A 147 1.70 -21.26 10.67
C VAL A 147 0.94 -22.50 11.15
N GLY A 148 1.02 -22.77 12.45
CA GLY A 148 0.45 -23.95 13.09
C GLY A 148 -0.46 -23.61 14.25
N GLY A 149 -1.55 -24.37 14.40
CA GLY A 149 -2.37 -24.36 15.61
C GLY A 149 -1.82 -25.33 16.66
N ASN A 150 -2.26 -25.19 17.91
CA ASN A 150 -1.85 -26.01 19.05
C ASN A 150 -0.34 -26.02 19.35
N GLU A 151 0.37 -24.95 19.00
CA GLU A 151 1.78 -24.81 19.30
C GLU A 151 1.95 -23.98 20.57
N SER A 152 2.35 -24.65 21.66
CA SER A 152 2.37 -24.05 23.01
C SER A 152 1.02 -23.39 23.37
N GLY A 153 -0.08 -24.06 23.02
CA GLY A 153 -1.46 -23.66 23.34
C GLY A 153 -2.08 -22.62 22.39
N GLY A 154 -1.40 -22.16 21.34
CA GLY A 154 -1.91 -21.12 20.43
C GLY A 154 -1.53 -21.33 18.96
N VAL A 155 -1.94 -20.38 18.12
CA VAL A 155 -1.50 -20.28 16.72
C VAL A 155 -0.13 -19.61 16.69
N ARG A 156 0.87 -20.27 16.08
CA ARG A 156 2.25 -19.78 16.03
C ARG A 156 2.76 -19.70 14.61
N PHE A 157 3.49 -18.62 14.34
CA PHE A 157 4.30 -18.47 13.14
C PHE A 157 5.70 -19.07 13.36
N ARG A 158 6.18 -19.82 12.38
CA ARG A 158 7.54 -20.31 12.30
C ARG A 158 8.24 -19.65 11.12
N GLY A 159 9.36 -18.99 11.42
CA GLY A 159 10.24 -18.39 10.42
C GLY A 159 10.86 -19.44 9.50
N TRP A 160 11.78 -19.00 8.64
CA TRP A 160 12.40 -19.88 7.65
C TRP A 160 13.14 -21.06 8.28
N PHE A 161 12.81 -22.28 7.85
CA PHE A 161 13.60 -23.47 8.13
C PHE A 161 13.66 -24.39 6.91
N ASN A 162 14.74 -25.17 6.82
CA ASN A 162 14.91 -26.15 5.75
C ASN A 162 14.10 -27.41 6.07
N TRP A 163 13.04 -27.68 5.31
CA TRP A 163 12.13 -28.78 5.61
C TRP A 163 12.74 -30.17 5.38
N ARG A 164 13.82 -30.27 4.58
CA ARG A 164 14.51 -31.54 4.32
C ARG A 164 15.48 -31.93 5.42
N THR A 165 16.16 -30.93 6.01
CA THR A 165 17.27 -31.17 6.95
C THR A 165 16.91 -30.91 8.40
N HIS A 166 15.86 -30.12 8.68
CA HIS A 166 15.45 -29.81 10.05
C HIS A 166 14.68 -30.98 10.66
N THR A 167 15.19 -31.53 11.76
CA THR A 167 14.70 -32.79 12.35
C THR A 167 13.48 -32.62 13.27
N SER A 168 13.26 -31.43 13.84
CA SER A 168 12.07 -31.13 14.65
C SER A 168 11.75 -29.63 14.71
N PRO A 169 11.25 -29.00 13.62
CA PRO A 169 11.02 -27.55 13.54
C PRO A 169 9.88 -27.06 14.46
N VAL A 170 8.95 -27.94 14.82
CA VAL A 170 7.76 -27.62 15.64
C VAL A 170 7.63 -28.46 16.90
N GLY A 171 8.66 -29.27 17.23
CA GLY A 171 8.62 -30.18 18.38
C GLY A 171 7.87 -31.49 18.12
N ALA A 172 7.61 -31.84 16.85
CA ALA A 172 6.84 -33.02 16.44
C ALA A 172 7.53 -33.82 15.32
N GLY A 173 8.85 -33.82 15.31
CA GLY A 173 9.64 -34.54 14.31
C GLY A 173 9.76 -33.80 12.98
N ARG A 174 10.29 -34.49 11.97
CA ARG A 174 10.65 -33.86 10.68
C ARG A 174 9.43 -33.71 9.78
N ALA A 175 9.49 -32.78 8.83
CA ALA A 175 8.47 -32.69 7.79
C ALA A 175 8.55 -33.91 6.85
N LEU A 176 7.41 -34.55 6.57
CA LEU A 176 7.34 -35.77 5.78
C LEU A 176 6.57 -35.64 4.47
N ALA A 177 5.50 -34.85 4.47
CA ALA A 177 4.60 -34.74 3.32
C ALA A 177 3.91 -33.38 3.26
N PHE A 178 3.52 -33.02 2.05
CA PHE A 178 2.73 -31.84 1.75
C PHE A 178 1.40 -32.24 1.12
N ILE A 179 0.33 -31.57 1.52
CA ILE A 179 -1.03 -31.84 1.04
C ILE A 179 -1.67 -30.53 0.64
N GLY A 180 -2.04 -30.43 -0.65
CA GLY A 180 -2.81 -29.30 -1.15
C GLY A 180 -4.30 -29.40 -0.80
N PRO A 181 -4.99 -28.28 -0.52
CA PRO A 181 -6.45 -28.26 -0.38
C PRO A 181 -7.14 -28.58 -1.72
N SER A 182 -8.20 -29.39 -1.68
CA SER A 182 -9.06 -29.71 -2.84
C SER A 182 -10.32 -28.86 -2.87
N GLY A 183 -10.96 -28.73 -4.03
CA GLY A 183 -12.28 -28.08 -4.16
C GLY A 183 -12.26 -26.55 -4.11
N LEU A 184 -11.08 -25.93 -4.13
CA LEU A 184 -10.96 -24.54 -4.52
C LEU A 184 -11.32 -24.44 -6.01
N SER A 185 -12.30 -23.59 -6.34
CA SER A 185 -12.93 -23.51 -7.66
C SER A 185 -12.09 -22.64 -8.59
N GLU A 186 -11.69 -23.18 -9.75
CA GLU A 186 -11.01 -22.50 -10.86
C GLU A 186 -10.03 -21.39 -10.43
N THR A 187 -8.73 -21.69 -10.51
CA THR A 187 -7.62 -20.73 -10.40
C THR A 187 -8.08 -19.29 -10.60
N PRO A 188 -8.25 -18.49 -9.53
CA PRO A 188 -8.35 -17.05 -9.69
C PRO A 188 -7.10 -16.68 -10.46
N ALA A 189 -7.27 -15.99 -11.59
CA ALA A 189 -6.16 -15.42 -12.31
C ALA A 189 -5.21 -14.75 -11.28
N PRO A 190 -3.87 -14.84 -11.46
CA PRO A 190 -2.93 -14.11 -10.61
C PRO A 190 -3.52 -12.72 -10.39
N GLN A 191 -3.75 -12.31 -9.13
CA GLN A 191 -4.43 -11.04 -8.87
C GLN A 191 -3.69 -9.99 -9.69
N VAL A 192 -4.34 -9.49 -10.73
CA VAL A 192 -3.74 -8.50 -11.60
C VAL A 192 -4.04 -7.19 -10.92
N SER A 193 -2.99 -6.42 -10.65
CA SER A 193 -3.21 -5.11 -10.08
C SER A 193 -4.19 -4.30 -10.94
N LYS A 194 -5.11 -3.65 -10.26
CA LYS A 194 -6.20 -2.85 -10.82
C LYS A 194 -6.09 -1.40 -10.37
N ALA A 195 -6.89 -0.54 -10.99
CA ALA A 195 -7.05 0.85 -10.60
C ALA A 195 -7.32 0.97 -9.09
N GLY A 196 -6.60 1.88 -8.42
CA GLY A 196 -6.69 2.10 -6.97
C GLY A 196 -5.75 1.23 -6.12
N ASP A 197 -5.03 0.26 -6.69
CA ASP A 197 -4.03 -0.50 -5.91
C ASP A 197 -2.83 0.38 -5.56
N ILE A 198 -2.41 0.35 -4.30
CA ILE A 198 -1.28 1.14 -3.81
C ILE A 198 0.04 0.46 -4.19
N PHE A 199 0.94 1.25 -4.75
CA PHE A 199 2.35 0.93 -4.93
C PHE A 199 3.21 1.88 -4.11
N HIS A 200 4.42 1.45 -3.78
CA HIS A 200 5.42 2.29 -3.13
C HIS A 200 6.77 2.22 -3.85
N ALA A 201 7.53 3.31 -3.75
CA ALA A 201 8.90 3.40 -4.24
C ALA A 201 9.74 4.28 -3.30
N THR A 202 11.04 4.07 -3.32
CA THR A 202 12.01 4.89 -2.58
C THR A 202 12.83 5.68 -3.59
N ARG A 203 12.98 6.98 -3.34
CA ARG A 203 14.02 7.79 -3.98
C ARG A 203 15.19 7.91 -3.02
N LEU A 204 16.35 7.48 -3.49
CA LEU A 204 17.60 7.46 -2.73
C LEU A 204 18.19 8.88 -2.60
N PRO A 205 19.13 9.12 -1.66
CA PRO A 205 19.72 10.44 -1.46
C PRO A 205 20.50 10.94 -2.68
N ASP A 206 21.03 10.02 -3.50
CA ASP A 206 21.70 10.34 -4.78
C ASP A 206 20.72 10.76 -5.90
N GLY A 207 19.42 10.67 -5.63
CA GLY A 207 18.33 11.03 -6.54
C GLY A 207 17.87 9.93 -7.48
N SER A 208 18.47 8.75 -7.43
CA SER A 208 17.98 7.57 -8.13
C SER A 208 16.73 7.01 -7.47
N TRP A 209 15.98 6.20 -8.21
CA TRP A 209 14.70 5.64 -7.80
C TRP A 209 14.73 4.12 -7.83
N GLU A 210 14.20 3.54 -6.77
CA GLU A 210 13.82 2.14 -6.75
C GLU A 210 12.54 1.93 -7.58
N GLY A 211 12.40 0.73 -8.15
CA GLY A 211 11.20 0.38 -8.92
C GLY A 211 9.97 0.26 -8.02
N PHE A 212 8.82 0.75 -8.49
CA PHE A 212 7.55 0.64 -7.78
C PHE A 212 7.20 -0.82 -7.47
N GLN A 213 6.95 -1.09 -6.19
CA GLN A 213 6.51 -2.39 -5.68
C GLN A 213 5.08 -2.29 -5.15
N PRO A 214 4.26 -3.34 -5.33
CA PRO A 214 2.91 -3.34 -4.79
C PRO A 214 2.95 -3.36 -3.26
N LEU A 215 2.05 -2.59 -2.65
CA LEU A 215 1.81 -2.64 -1.22
C LEU A 215 0.72 -3.68 -0.93
N ASN A 216 1.09 -4.74 -0.21
CA ASN A 216 0.17 -5.81 0.16
C ASN A 216 -1.07 -5.28 0.88
N GLY A 217 -2.21 -5.91 0.67
CA GLY A 217 -3.51 -5.55 1.24
C GLY A 217 -3.77 -6.09 2.64
N ALA A 218 -4.90 -5.65 3.21
CA ALA A 218 -5.40 -6.18 4.47
C ALA A 218 -5.81 -7.66 4.31
N ASN A 219 -5.73 -8.42 5.41
CA ASN A 219 -6.05 -9.85 5.43
C ASN A 219 -5.33 -10.59 4.29
N GLY A 220 -4.03 -10.26 4.11
CA GLY A 220 -3.07 -10.81 3.15
C GLY A 220 -3.51 -10.85 1.69
N ALA A 221 -4.38 -9.92 1.29
CA ALA A 221 -4.58 -9.63 -0.13
C ALA A 221 -3.26 -9.17 -0.78
N THR A 222 -3.07 -9.45 -2.06
CA THR A 222 -1.84 -9.09 -2.79
C THR A 222 -1.69 -7.57 -2.97
N TYR A 223 -2.81 -6.84 -2.99
CA TYR A 223 -2.82 -5.39 -3.15
C TYR A 223 -3.78 -4.76 -2.14
N PHE A 224 -3.37 -3.63 -1.56
CA PHE A 224 -4.32 -2.75 -0.89
C PHE A 224 -4.96 -1.82 -1.93
N ASN A 225 -6.27 -1.97 -2.14
CA ASN A 225 -7.01 -1.10 -3.05
C ASN A 225 -7.69 0.03 -2.26
N ALA A 226 -7.33 1.27 -2.59
CA ALA A 226 -7.74 2.45 -1.85
C ALA A 226 -8.22 3.58 -2.75
N SER A 227 -9.07 4.42 -2.17
CA SER A 227 -9.53 5.67 -2.79
C SER A 227 -8.70 6.89 -2.36
N GLN A 228 -7.98 6.81 -1.24
CA GLN A 228 -7.10 7.85 -0.69
C GLN A 228 -5.95 7.22 0.08
N GLU A 229 -4.80 7.88 0.10
CA GLU A 229 -3.58 7.49 0.81
C GLU A 229 -2.87 8.70 1.43
N SER A 230 -2.14 8.48 2.52
CA SER A 230 -1.21 9.46 3.10
C SER A 230 -0.08 8.75 3.83
N ILE A 231 1.11 9.35 3.85
CA ILE A 231 2.31 8.76 4.46
C ILE A 231 3.10 9.81 5.23
N ALA A 232 3.68 9.42 6.37
CA ALA A 232 4.64 10.22 7.11
C ALA A 232 5.75 9.35 7.71
N ALA A 233 6.99 9.83 7.66
CA ALA A 233 8.11 9.23 8.38
C ALA A 233 8.12 9.71 9.83
N THR A 234 8.57 8.84 10.74
CA THR A 234 8.90 9.18 12.13
C THR A 234 10.42 9.21 12.33
N PRO A 235 10.93 9.86 13.40
CA PRO A 235 12.37 9.97 13.66
C PRO A 235 13.13 8.65 13.78
N ASP A 236 12.45 7.54 14.06
CA ASP A 236 13.02 6.19 14.10
C ASP A 236 13.28 5.59 12.71
N GLY A 237 12.98 6.33 11.64
CA GLY A 237 13.13 5.88 10.25
C GLY A 237 12.00 4.98 9.76
N SER A 238 10.99 4.70 10.60
CA SER A 238 9.78 4.02 10.13
C SER A 238 8.87 5.00 9.38
N THR A 239 7.99 4.46 8.54
CA THR A 239 6.91 5.25 7.94
C THR A 239 5.57 4.72 8.39
N GLN A 240 4.64 5.65 8.56
CA GLN A 240 3.26 5.43 8.94
C GLN A 240 2.39 5.75 7.72
N THR A 241 1.66 4.76 7.24
CA THR A 241 0.78 4.88 6.07
C THR A 241 -0.67 4.76 6.48
N LEU A 242 -1.50 5.66 5.96
CA LEU A 242 -2.96 5.55 6.04
C LEU A 242 -3.54 5.35 4.64
N ALA A 243 -4.64 4.59 4.57
CA ALA A 243 -5.42 4.47 3.35
C ALA A 243 -6.91 4.30 3.65
N THR A 244 -7.76 4.94 2.84
CA THR A 244 -9.20 4.66 2.83
C THR A 244 -9.46 3.56 1.83
N GLY A 245 -9.80 2.36 2.31
CA GLY A 245 -10.19 1.24 1.47
C GLY A 245 -11.47 1.53 0.68
N ASN A 246 -11.75 0.75 -0.37
CA ASN A 246 -13.02 0.89 -1.11
C ASN A 246 -14.28 0.57 -0.29
N ASP A 247 -14.10 -0.04 0.88
CA ASP A 247 -15.17 -0.20 1.87
C ASP A 247 -15.46 1.09 2.66
N GLY A 248 -14.73 2.18 2.36
CA GLY A 248 -14.87 3.49 2.97
C GLY A 248 -14.19 3.63 4.34
N ASN A 249 -13.52 2.60 4.83
CA ASN A 249 -12.90 2.59 6.15
C ASN A 249 -11.43 3.00 6.09
N LEU A 250 -10.97 3.65 7.15
CA LEU A 250 -9.59 4.08 7.32
C LEU A 250 -8.74 2.95 7.89
N TYR A 251 -7.63 2.66 7.24
CA TYR A 251 -6.65 1.66 7.63
C TYR A 251 -5.29 2.29 7.88
N HIS A 252 -4.50 1.65 8.73
CA HIS A 252 -3.12 2.01 9.06
C HIS A 252 -2.18 0.81 8.84
N THR A 253 -0.98 1.09 8.35
CA THR A 253 0.15 0.16 8.37
C THR A 253 1.44 0.93 8.61
N ALA A 254 2.47 0.26 9.13
CA ALA A 254 3.80 0.84 9.28
C ALA A 254 4.85 0.03 8.51
N ARG A 255 5.83 0.72 7.94
CA ARG A 255 7.06 0.13 7.38
C ARG A 255 8.23 0.47 8.29
N TYR A 256 8.94 -0.54 8.78
CA TYR A 256 10.15 -0.35 9.57
C TYR A 256 11.38 -0.03 8.70
N PRO A 257 12.48 0.48 9.29
CA PRO A 257 13.71 0.77 8.55
C PRO A 257 14.31 -0.44 7.83
N ASP A 258 14.10 -1.65 8.36
CA ASP A 258 14.52 -2.92 7.73
C ASP A 258 13.66 -3.32 6.52
N GLY A 259 12.64 -2.52 6.19
CA GLY A 259 11.73 -2.72 5.08
C GLY A 259 10.55 -3.64 5.36
N THR A 260 10.44 -4.20 6.57
CA THR A 260 9.31 -5.04 6.97
C THR A 260 8.07 -4.20 7.27
N TRP A 261 6.88 -4.79 7.06
CA TRP A 261 5.59 -4.13 7.27
C TRP A 261 4.78 -4.80 8.39
N THR A 262 4.05 -4.02 9.18
CA THR A 262 3.19 -4.54 10.27
C THR A 262 1.88 -5.19 9.79
N GLY A 263 1.57 -5.11 8.49
CA GLY A 263 0.24 -5.40 7.94
C GLY A 263 -0.74 -4.26 8.17
N TRP A 264 -1.91 -4.33 7.52
CA TRP A 264 -2.96 -3.33 7.62
C TRP A 264 -3.95 -3.63 8.75
N GLY A 265 -4.16 -2.65 9.63
CA GLY A 265 -5.20 -2.65 10.65
C GLY A 265 -6.23 -1.56 10.38
N ALA A 266 -7.52 -1.90 10.49
CA ALA A 266 -8.58 -0.89 10.45
C ALA A 266 -8.54 -0.04 11.73
N LEU A 267 -8.64 1.28 11.59
CA LEU A 267 -8.72 2.20 12.71
C LEU A 267 -10.13 2.18 13.30
N GLN A 268 -10.23 2.01 14.63
CA GLN A 268 -11.49 2.13 15.36
C GLN A 268 -12.10 3.52 15.13
N GLY A 269 -13.43 3.59 15.09
CA GLY A 269 -14.17 4.81 14.87
C GLY A 269 -14.38 5.65 16.14
N HIS A 270 -14.86 6.87 15.97
CA HIS A 270 -15.21 7.76 17.08
C HIS A 270 -16.40 7.21 17.89
N GLN A 271 -16.42 7.46 19.21
CA GLN A 271 -17.47 6.99 20.15
C GLN A 271 -17.74 5.47 20.08
N GLY A 272 -16.70 4.65 19.90
CA GLY A 272 -16.82 3.19 19.93
C GLY A 272 -17.35 2.56 18.65
N ALA A 273 -17.48 3.32 17.55
CA ALA A 273 -17.75 2.73 16.24
C ALA A 273 -16.63 1.75 15.87
N ALA A 274 -16.98 0.62 15.25
CA ALA A 274 -16.02 -0.46 14.98
C ALA A 274 -14.87 -0.04 14.05
N LYS A 275 -15.17 0.83 13.08
CA LYS A 275 -14.22 1.38 12.12
C LYS A 275 -14.49 2.86 11.88
N PHE A 276 -13.43 3.62 11.59
CA PHE A 276 -13.55 5.01 11.20
C PHE A 276 -13.78 5.12 9.68
N ALA A 277 -14.92 5.67 9.26
CA ALA A 277 -15.16 5.95 7.85
C ALA A 277 -14.63 7.34 7.48
N ALA A 278 -13.66 7.40 6.57
CA ALA A 278 -12.95 8.63 6.23
C ALA A 278 -13.04 8.94 4.73
N LYS A 279 -13.38 10.20 4.39
CA LYS A 279 -13.35 10.72 3.01
C LYS A 279 -12.13 11.62 2.72
N GLY A 280 -11.33 11.93 3.74
CA GLY A 280 -10.08 12.67 3.65
C GLY A 280 -9.23 12.39 4.88
N GLN A 281 -7.91 12.44 4.72
CA GLN A 281 -6.97 12.05 5.77
C GLN A 281 -5.62 12.74 5.59
N ALA A 282 -4.90 12.91 6.70
CA ALA A 282 -3.51 13.32 6.74
C ALA A 282 -2.81 12.73 7.95
N ILE A 283 -1.49 12.57 7.86
CA ILE A 283 -0.65 12.08 8.95
C ILE A 283 0.64 12.88 9.02
N ALA A 284 1.10 13.18 10.24
CA ALA A 284 2.33 13.89 10.52
C ALA A 284 3.15 13.13 11.56
N GLY A 285 4.37 12.72 11.20
CA GLY A 285 5.31 12.08 12.12
C GLY A 285 6.07 13.15 12.92
N MET A 286 5.77 13.25 14.21
CA MET A 286 6.25 14.34 15.05
C MET A 286 7.68 14.11 15.55
N PRO A 287 8.42 15.19 15.90
CA PRO A 287 9.78 15.06 16.44
C PRO A 287 9.89 14.21 17.72
N ASN A 288 8.81 14.07 18.48
CA ASN A 288 8.77 13.27 19.71
C ASN A 288 8.61 11.75 19.48
N GLY A 289 8.46 11.32 18.22
CA GLY A 289 8.24 9.92 17.83
C GLY A 289 6.78 9.51 17.64
N ASP A 290 5.82 10.35 18.04
CA ASP A 290 4.40 10.08 17.83
C ASP A 290 3.99 10.44 16.40
N ALA A 291 2.87 9.90 15.94
CA ALA A 291 2.20 10.37 14.73
C ALA A 291 0.86 11.04 15.07
N GLN A 292 0.61 12.21 14.50
CA GLN A 292 -0.68 12.89 14.57
C GLN A 292 -1.47 12.57 13.30
N VAL A 293 -2.71 12.15 13.48
CA VAL A 293 -3.61 11.77 12.39
C VAL A 293 -4.80 12.70 12.37
N MET A 294 -5.10 13.21 11.18
CA MET A 294 -6.29 13.98 10.89
C MET A 294 -7.17 13.19 9.94
N ALA A 295 -8.48 13.17 10.17
CA ALA A 295 -9.43 12.55 9.27
C ALA A 295 -10.70 13.41 9.13
N ILE A 296 -11.30 13.34 7.96
CA ILE A 296 -12.62 13.92 7.67
C ILE A 296 -13.61 12.76 7.63
N GLY A 297 -14.53 12.76 8.58
CA GLY A 297 -15.60 11.75 8.64
C GLY A 297 -16.58 11.88 7.46
N ASN A 298 -17.41 10.87 7.26
CA ASN A 298 -18.51 10.96 6.27
C ASN A 298 -19.52 12.06 6.60
N ASP A 299 -19.61 12.48 7.86
CA ASP A 299 -20.37 13.64 8.32
C ASP A 299 -19.69 14.99 8.00
N SER A 300 -18.54 14.97 7.31
CA SER A 300 -17.69 16.11 6.96
C SER A 300 -16.94 16.75 8.12
N LYS A 301 -17.12 16.30 9.37
CA LYS A 301 -16.41 16.87 10.51
C LYS A 301 -14.95 16.44 10.50
N ILE A 302 -14.12 17.30 11.10
CA ILE A 302 -12.69 17.06 11.25
C ILE A 302 -12.46 16.36 12.58
N TYR A 303 -11.70 15.27 12.54
CA TYR A 303 -11.29 14.49 13.70
C TYR A 303 -9.78 14.40 13.77
N HIS A 304 -9.27 14.34 15.00
CA HIS A 304 -7.87 14.17 15.33
C HIS A 304 -7.69 12.89 16.17
N ASN A 305 -6.59 12.19 15.96
CA ASN A 305 -6.13 11.06 16.77
C ASN A 305 -4.60 11.09 16.82
N ALA A 306 -4.02 10.46 17.83
CA ALA A 306 -2.57 10.29 17.94
C ALA A 306 -2.23 8.80 18.03
N ARG A 307 -1.22 8.39 17.28
CA ARG A 307 -0.53 7.12 17.50
C ARG A 307 0.74 7.43 18.26
N PHE A 308 0.82 6.96 19.49
CA PHE A 308 2.00 7.14 20.31
C PHE A 308 3.14 6.25 19.79
N LYS A 309 4.39 6.63 20.11
CA LYS A 309 5.58 5.85 19.72
C LYS A 309 5.59 4.41 20.21
N ASP A 310 4.86 4.10 21.28
CA ASP A 310 4.67 2.74 21.81
C ASP A 310 3.64 1.92 21.00
N GLY A 311 2.97 2.54 20.03
CA GLY A 311 1.97 1.93 19.17
C GLY A 311 0.53 2.10 19.63
N ASN A 312 0.29 2.63 20.83
CA ASN A 312 -1.05 2.87 21.35
C ASN A 312 -1.73 4.05 20.64
N TRP A 313 -3.05 3.96 20.49
CA TRP A 313 -3.86 5.02 19.90
C TRP A 313 -4.61 5.80 20.99
N GLN A 314 -4.62 7.13 20.88
CA GLN A 314 -5.36 8.01 21.79
C GLN A 314 -6.88 7.84 21.66
N GLY A 315 -7.36 7.53 20.45
CA GLY A 315 -8.76 7.55 20.08
C GLY A 315 -9.16 8.90 19.47
N TRP A 316 -10.19 8.87 18.62
CA TRP A 316 -10.62 10.05 17.86
C TRP A 316 -11.31 11.10 18.70
N GLN A 317 -10.93 12.35 18.50
CA GLN A 317 -11.55 13.55 19.08
C GLN A 317 -11.95 14.53 17.97
N PRO A 318 -13.13 15.18 18.06
CA PRO A 318 -13.51 16.21 17.09
C PRO A 318 -12.61 17.45 17.23
N VAL A 319 -12.27 18.07 16.10
CA VAL A 319 -11.49 19.31 16.05
C VAL A 319 -12.42 20.49 15.79
N GLY A 320 -12.98 21.00 16.88
CA GLY A 320 -13.99 22.07 16.83
C GLY A 320 -15.27 21.64 16.11
N THR A 321 -15.94 22.60 15.48
CA THR A 321 -17.24 22.42 14.80
C THR A 321 -17.14 22.53 13.27
N TRP A 322 -15.91 22.58 12.73
CA TRP A 322 -15.67 22.79 11.30
C TRP A 322 -15.95 21.55 10.47
N ALA A 323 -16.33 21.79 9.22
CA ALA A 323 -16.51 20.77 8.21
C ALA A 323 -15.60 21.03 7.00
N ALA A 324 -15.05 19.96 6.42
CA ALA A 324 -14.09 20.04 5.34
C ALA A 324 -14.28 18.95 4.28
N LYS A 325 -13.71 19.20 3.09
CA LYS A 325 -13.59 18.27 1.97
C LYS A 325 -12.22 17.58 1.92
N LYS A 326 -11.15 18.32 2.29
CA LYS A 326 -9.76 17.85 2.29
C LYS A 326 -9.02 18.33 3.52
N VAL A 327 -8.00 17.57 3.94
CA VAL A 327 -7.11 17.91 5.06
C VAL A 327 -5.68 17.52 4.68
N ALA A 328 -4.72 18.36 5.06
CA ALA A 328 -3.29 18.09 4.97
C ALA A 328 -2.60 18.53 6.25
N ALA A 329 -1.57 17.81 6.70
CA ALA A 329 -0.88 18.08 7.95
C ALA A 329 0.61 17.81 7.81
N ALA A 330 1.45 18.63 8.46
CA ALA A 330 2.88 18.42 8.53
C ALA A 330 3.44 18.79 9.90
N PRO A 331 4.43 18.02 10.39
CA PRO A 331 5.15 18.33 11.62
C PRO A 331 6.08 19.53 11.41
N MET A 332 6.32 20.29 12.48
CA MET A 332 7.34 21.33 12.52
C MET A 332 8.46 20.95 13.51
N PRO A 333 9.68 21.48 13.34
CA PRO A 333 10.80 21.19 14.25
C PRO A 333 10.54 21.59 15.71
N ASP A 334 9.68 22.60 15.95
CA ASP A 334 9.29 23.06 17.28
C ASP A 334 8.24 22.15 17.97
N GLY A 335 7.84 21.06 17.33
CA GLY A 335 6.83 20.13 17.83
C GLY A 335 5.39 20.57 17.58
N SER A 336 5.17 21.73 16.96
CA SER A 336 3.85 22.10 16.43
C SER A 336 3.53 21.34 15.15
N MET A 337 2.26 21.39 14.73
CA MET A 337 1.80 20.81 13.48
C MET A 337 1.01 21.87 12.69
N GLN A 338 1.40 22.07 11.43
CA GLN A 338 0.67 22.91 10.48
C GLN A 338 -0.45 22.08 9.85
N VAL A 339 -1.66 22.64 9.77
CA VAL A 339 -2.80 21.94 9.18
C VAL A 339 -3.51 22.85 8.18
N MET A 340 -3.81 22.30 7.00
CA MET A 340 -4.66 22.92 6.01
C MET A 340 -5.93 22.12 5.81
N ILE A 341 -7.02 22.82 5.51
CA ILE A 341 -8.25 22.20 5.01
C ILE A 341 -8.76 22.92 3.76
N VAL A 342 -9.51 22.18 2.95
CA VAL A 342 -10.46 22.77 2.00
C VAL A 342 -11.83 22.71 2.66
N GLY A 343 -12.43 23.87 2.94
CA GLY A 343 -13.77 23.99 3.51
C GLY A 343 -14.86 23.51 2.55
N ASN A 344 -16.10 23.40 3.04
CA ASN A 344 -17.22 23.05 2.17
C ASN A 344 -17.57 24.13 1.14
N ASP A 345 -17.10 25.36 1.38
CA ASP A 345 -17.17 26.54 0.52
C ASP A 345 -15.97 26.67 -0.45
N ASP A 346 -15.17 25.60 -0.57
CA ASP A 346 -13.99 25.49 -1.43
C ASP A 346 -12.83 26.44 -1.07
N ASN A 347 -12.95 27.20 0.02
CA ASN A 347 -11.86 28.02 0.52
C ASN A 347 -10.82 27.17 1.25
N VAL A 348 -9.56 27.55 1.10
CA VAL A 348 -8.45 27.00 1.87
C VAL A 348 -8.35 27.71 3.21
N TYR A 349 -8.32 26.93 4.29
CA TYR A 349 -8.09 27.42 5.64
C TYR A 349 -6.84 26.78 6.24
N HIS A 350 -6.25 27.49 7.19
CA HIS A 350 -5.05 27.11 7.92
C HIS A 350 -5.30 27.17 9.43
N SER A 351 -4.72 26.22 10.16
CA SER A 351 -4.65 26.19 11.62
C SER A 351 -3.34 25.56 12.07
N ILE A 352 -2.99 25.77 13.34
CA ILE A 352 -1.81 25.19 13.99
C ILE A 352 -2.28 24.42 15.22
N ARG A 353 -1.79 23.19 15.36
CA ARG A 353 -1.81 22.47 16.64
C ARG A 353 -0.50 22.74 17.36
N SER A 354 -0.55 23.29 18.57
CA SER A 354 0.63 23.54 19.39
C SER A 354 1.28 22.22 19.85
N VAL A 355 2.52 22.31 20.32
CA VAL A 355 3.22 21.16 20.91
C VAL A 355 2.50 20.61 22.15
N HIS A 356 1.71 21.45 22.84
CA HIS A 356 0.87 21.07 23.99
C HIS A 356 -0.51 20.53 23.58
N GLY A 357 -0.80 20.47 22.28
CA GLY A 357 -2.03 19.91 21.73
C GLY A 357 -3.21 20.86 21.63
N GLU A 358 -2.99 22.15 21.83
CA GLU A 358 -4.00 23.19 21.66
C GLU A 358 -4.17 23.53 20.18
N TRP A 359 -5.41 23.76 19.75
CA TRP A 359 -5.73 24.15 18.38
C TRP A 359 -5.93 25.66 18.28
N GLN A 360 -5.29 26.29 17.30
CA GLN A 360 -5.66 27.63 16.88
C GLN A 360 -6.97 27.62 16.09
N GLY A 361 -7.60 28.78 15.96
CA GLY A 361 -8.75 28.95 15.06
C GLY A 361 -8.39 28.66 13.60
N TRP A 362 -9.39 28.35 12.79
CA TRP A 362 -9.23 28.22 11.35
C TRP A 362 -9.28 29.61 10.70
N HIS A 363 -8.22 29.95 9.97
CA HIS A 363 -8.10 31.23 9.27
C HIS A 363 -8.04 31.01 7.77
N ALA A 364 -8.81 31.78 7.00
CA ALA A 364 -8.78 31.69 5.55
C ALA A 364 -7.40 32.13 5.03
N VAL A 365 -6.85 31.37 4.09
CA VAL A 365 -5.58 31.73 3.44
C VAL A 365 -5.89 32.57 2.22
N SER A 366 -5.29 33.75 2.11
CA SER A 366 -5.44 34.64 0.94
C SER A 366 -5.10 33.91 -0.36
N GLY A 367 -5.81 34.25 -1.43
CA GLY A 367 -5.61 33.68 -2.76
C GLY A 367 -4.48 34.38 -3.54
N PRO A 368 -4.23 33.99 -4.79
CA PRO A 368 -3.24 34.65 -5.64
C PRO A 368 -3.64 36.11 -5.91
N GLY A 369 -2.64 37.00 -6.02
CA GLY A 369 -2.87 38.43 -6.23
C GLY A 369 -3.52 39.08 -5.01
N THR A 370 -4.67 39.74 -5.20
CA THR A 370 -5.40 40.45 -4.14
C THR A 370 -6.65 39.69 -3.67
N ALA A 371 -6.79 38.40 -4.03
CA ALA A 371 -7.93 37.60 -3.62
C ALA A 371 -7.92 37.35 -2.11
N ALA A 372 -9.05 37.63 -1.45
CA ALA A 372 -9.17 37.47 0.01
C ALA A 372 -9.04 36.01 0.47
N THR A 373 -9.33 35.05 -0.41
CA THR A 373 -9.26 33.61 -0.12
C THR A 373 -8.74 32.82 -1.32
N PHE A 374 -8.07 31.71 -1.06
CA PHE A 374 -7.69 30.74 -2.09
C PHE A 374 -8.80 29.70 -2.24
N GLN A 375 -9.39 29.61 -3.43
CA GLN A 375 -10.36 28.57 -3.79
C GLN A 375 -9.61 27.32 -4.28
N GLY A 376 -9.58 26.27 -3.46
CA GLY A 376 -8.71 25.10 -3.64
C GLY A 376 -9.44 23.77 -3.80
N SER A 377 -8.86 22.84 -4.54
CA SER A 377 -9.39 21.48 -4.77
C SER A 377 -8.52 20.37 -4.17
N ASN A 378 -7.20 20.55 -4.15
CA ASN A 378 -6.24 19.69 -3.46
C ASN A 378 -5.25 20.55 -2.69
N ILE A 379 -4.73 20.02 -1.58
CA ILE A 379 -3.80 20.70 -0.66
C ILE A 379 -2.73 19.72 -0.18
N SER A 380 -1.52 20.21 0.07
CA SER A 380 -0.45 19.46 0.72
C SER A 380 0.50 20.43 1.44
N VAL A 381 1.15 19.97 2.51
CA VAL A 381 2.02 20.81 3.35
C VAL A 381 3.27 20.02 3.74
N ALA A 382 4.40 20.72 3.81
CA ALA A 382 5.67 20.22 4.33
C ALA A 382 6.27 21.20 5.34
N GLY A 383 6.69 20.71 6.50
CA GLY A 383 7.53 21.46 7.43
C GLY A 383 9.00 21.28 7.06
N LEU A 384 9.80 22.32 7.30
CA LEU A 384 11.23 22.35 6.96
C LEU A 384 12.11 22.54 8.20
N PRO A 385 13.37 22.08 8.17
CA PRO A 385 14.31 22.23 9.28
C PRO A 385 14.56 23.68 9.72
N ASN A 386 14.38 24.65 8.82
CA ASN A 386 14.55 26.08 9.11
C ASN A 386 13.32 26.71 9.80
N GLY A 387 12.26 25.94 10.07
CA GLY A 387 11.02 26.43 10.68
C GLY A 387 9.99 26.97 9.69
N ASP A 388 10.31 27.01 8.38
CA ASP A 388 9.31 27.37 7.36
C ASP A 388 8.37 26.19 7.09
N ALA A 389 7.16 26.51 6.63
CA ALA A 389 6.25 25.54 6.04
C ALA A 389 6.02 25.89 4.57
N GLN A 390 6.11 24.89 3.69
CA GLN A 390 5.78 25.02 2.28
C GLN A 390 4.48 24.31 1.96
N PHE A 391 3.70 24.93 1.08
CA PHE A 391 2.35 24.51 0.77
C PHE A 391 2.18 24.36 -0.74
N LEU A 392 1.47 23.31 -1.14
CA LEU A 392 0.92 23.18 -2.48
C LEU A 392 -0.59 23.21 -2.41
N ALA A 393 -1.21 23.88 -3.38
CA ALA A 393 -2.65 23.84 -3.59
C ALA A 393 -2.97 23.82 -5.09
N THR A 394 -4.13 23.28 -5.44
CA THR A 394 -4.66 23.37 -6.82
C THR A 394 -5.95 24.16 -6.85
N THR A 395 -6.14 24.98 -7.89
CA THR A 395 -7.44 25.58 -8.22
C THR A 395 -8.35 24.55 -8.90
N ALA A 396 -9.61 24.92 -9.16
CA ALA A 396 -10.61 24.00 -9.75
C ALA A 396 -10.22 23.46 -11.14
N ASP A 397 -9.40 24.20 -11.90
CA ASP A 397 -8.83 23.79 -13.19
C ASP A 397 -7.58 22.88 -13.04
N GLY A 398 -7.19 22.57 -11.81
CA GLY A 398 -6.02 21.77 -11.48
C GLY A 398 -4.70 22.55 -11.41
N THR A 399 -4.67 23.85 -11.69
CA THR A 399 -3.41 24.61 -11.70
C THR A 399 -2.73 24.58 -10.32
N VAL A 400 -1.51 24.04 -10.27
CA VAL A 400 -0.71 23.91 -9.06
C VAL A 400 -0.09 25.25 -8.68
N HIS A 401 -0.30 25.64 -7.42
CA HIS A 401 0.27 26.81 -6.79
C HIS A 401 1.13 26.41 -5.60
N HIS A 402 2.18 27.18 -5.36
CA HIS A 402 3.12 27.04 -4.24
C HIS A 402 3.10 28.31 -3.37
N ASN A 403 3.24 28.14 -2.06
CA ASN A 403 3.34 29.23 -1.09
C ASN A 403 4.25 28.81 0.08
N ILE A 404 4.79 29.79 0.79
CA ILE A 404 5.62 29.60 1.97
C ILE A 404 5.01 30.39 3.11
N ARG A 405 4.85 29.75 4.26
CA ARG A 405 4.69 30.45 5.54
C ARG A 405 6.04 30.40 6.22
N PHE A 406 6.66 31.56 6.37
CA PHE A 406 7.96 31.69 7.00
C PHE A 406 7.85 31.39 8.50
N ALA A 407 8.99 31.05 9.12
CA ALA A 407 9.07 30.82 10.57
C ALA A 407 8.53 32.01 11.41
N ASN A 408 8.64 33.24 10.89
CA ASN A 408 8.08 34.45 11.53
C ASN A 408 6.54 34.56 11.42
N GLY A 409 5.90 33.68 10.66
CA GLY A 409 4.45 33.62 10.44
C GLY A 409 3.94 34.39 9.22
N GLU A 410 4.80 35.14 8.52
CA GLU A 410 4.44 35.82 7.28
C GLU A 410 4.27 34.84 6.13
N TRP A 411 3.42 35.20 5.17
CA TRP A 411 3.17 34.41 3.97
C TRP A 411 3.84 35.04 2.76
N GLN A 412 4.52 34.23 1.94
CA GLN A 412 5.08 34.67 0.66
C GLN A 412 3.99 35.08 -0.34
N GLY A 413 2.84 34.42 -0.29
CA GLY A 413 1.78 34.51 -1.30
C GLY A 413 1.88 33.40 -2.35
N TRP A 414 0.74 33.08 -2.97
CA TRP A 414 0.64 31.99 -3.93
C TRP A 414 1.24 32.34 -5.28
N ASN A 415 2.13 31.48 -5.76
CA ASN A 415 2.73 31.54 -7.09
C ASN A 415 2.41 30.25 -7.86
N LYS A 416 2.17 30.36 -9.16
CA LYS A 416 1.97 29.19 -10.02
C LYS A 416 3.27 28.41 -10.17
N THR A 417 3.21 27.09 -10.17
CA THR A 417 4.37 26.26 -10.52
C THR A 417 4.46 26.11 -12.04
N ALA A 418 5.67 26.16 -12.58
CA ALA A 418 5.90 25.91 -14.00
C ALA A 418 5.48 24.49 -14.38
N GLY A 419 5.05 24.29 -15.62
CA GLY A 419 4.61 23.00 -16.15
C GLY A 419 5.73 22.11 -16.67
N TYR A 420 5.37 20.86 -17.00
CA TYR A 420 6.28 19.91 -17.65
C TYR A 420 6.63 20.37 -19.06
N GLY A 421 7.87 20.12 -19.51
CA GLY A 421 8.31 20.43 -20.87
C GLY A 421 8.31 21.92 -21.23
N GLY A 422 8.40 22.82 -20.24
CA GLY A 422 8.40 24.26 -20.46
C GLY A 422 7.00 24.89 -20.55
N ALA A 423 5.94 24.13 -20.27
CA ALA A 423 4.60 24.69 -20.15
C ALA A 423 4.55 25.76 -19.03
N PRO A 424 3.72 26.82 -19.17
CA PRO A 424 3.70 27.92 -18.22
C PRO A 424 3.14 27.52 -16.84
N THR A 425 2.29 26.48 -16.79
CA THR A 425 1.68 25.99 -15.56
C THR A 425 1.63 24.47 -15.53
N PHE A 426 1.66 23.89 -14.33
CA PHE A 426 1.37 22.48 -14.13
C PHE A 426 -0.07 22.29 -13.64
N ALA A 427 -0.85 21.45 -14.31
CA ALA A 427 -2.20 21.09 -13.89
C ALA A 427 -2.24 19.66 -13.35
N ALA A 428 -2.78 19.48 -12.14
CA ALA A 428 -2.76 18.21 -11.42
C ALA A 428 -4.08 17.87 -10.72
N SER A 429 -4.40 16.58 -10.66
CA SER A 429 -5.55 16.01 -9.95
C SER A 429 -5.20 15.47 -8.55
N SER A 430 -3.90 15.40 -8.24
CA SER A 430 -3.32 15.02 -6.95
C SER A 430 -1.95 15.67 -6.80
N ILE A 431 -1.61 16.09 -5.59
CA ILE A 431 -0.33 16.73 -5.24
C ILE A 431 0.13 16.23 -3.88
N ALA A 432 1.45 16.11 -3.70
CA ALA A 432 2.07 15.83 -2.42
C ALA A 432 3.42 16.56 -2.31
N ILE A 433 3.77 17.03 -1.11
CA ILE A 433 5.05 17.67 -0.82
C ILE A 433 5.61 17.14 0.49
N THR A 434 6.93 16.99 0.58
CA THR A 434 7.63 16.68 1.82
C THR A 434 8.95 17.45 1.90
N GLY A 435 9.38 17.78 3.12
CA GLY A 435 10.69 18.36 3.39
C GLY A 435 11.72 17.26 3.63
N THR A 436 12.97 17.51 3.24
CA THR A 436 14.11 16.63 3.52
C THR A 436 15.06 17.28 4.54
N PRO A 437 15.89 16.50 5.26
CA PRO A 437 16.79 17.04 6.29
C PRO A 437 17.77 18.12 5.80
N ASN A 438 18.09 18.14 4.50
CA ASN A 438 18.94 19.17 3.88
C ASN A 438 18.21 20.48 3.55
N GLY A 439 16.92 20.60 3.88
CA GLY A 439 16.10 21.79 3.61
C GLY A 439 15.51 21.86 2.20
N ASP A 440 15.70 20.83 1.37
CA ASP A 440 14.98 20.72 0.11
C ASP A 440 13.53 20.27 0.36
N THR A 441 12.70 20.44 -0.65
CA THR A 441 11.38 19.79 -0.73
C THR A 441 11.31 18.90 -1.95
N GLN A 442 10.76 17.71 -1.78
CA GLN A 442 10.40 16.81 -2.86
C GLN A 442 8.88 16.85 -3.07
N MET A 443 8.46 16.82 -4.32
CA MET A 443 7.06 16.99 -4.70
C MET A 443 6.64 15.91 -5.70
N LEU A 444 5.41 15.44 -5.54
CA LEU A 444 4.73 14.61 -6.51
C LEU A 444 3.46 15.29 -6.99
N ALA A 445 3.09 15.01 -8.23
CA ALA A 445 1.79 15.37 -8.77
C ALA A 445 1.29 14.32 -9.75
N VAL A 446 -0.03 14.12 -9.81
CA VAL A 446 -0.67 13.37 -10.89
C VAL A 446 -1.16 14.38 -11.90
N GLY A 447 -0.55 14.39 -13.09
CA GLY A 447 -1.00 15.25 -14.19
C GLY A 447 -2.39 14.85 -14.68
N ASN A 448 -3.09 15.74 -15.38
CA ASN A 448 -4.40 15.43 -15.97
C ASN A 448 -4.33 14.33 -17.06
N ASP A 449 -3.13 13.94 -17.49
CA ASP A 449 -2.87 12.79 -18.35
C ASP A 449 -2.78 11.45 -17.59
N GLY A 450 -2.99 11.47 -16.27
CA GLY A 450 -2.98 10.29 -15.40
C GLY A 450 -1.57 9.74 -15.10
N LYS A 451 -0.52 10.53 -15.35
CA LYS A 451 0.87 10.15 -15.04
C LYS A 451 1.35 10.84 -13.78
N ALA A 452 2.21 10.14 -13.03
CA ALA A 452 2.91 10.71 -11.89
C ALA A 452 4.15 11.48 -12.35
N TYR A 453 4.31 12.68 -11.80
CA TYR A 453 5.43 13.57 -12.04
C TYR A 453 6.10 13.89 -10.71
N HIS A 454 7.42 14.06 -10.75
CA HIS A 454 8.23 14.51 -9.63
C HIS A 454 8.86 15.86 -9.92
N ALA A 455 8.97 16.70 -8.89
CA ALA A 455 9.77 17.92 -8.89
C ALA A 455 10.44 18.12 -7.53
N ALA A 456 11.42 19.01 -7.48
CA ALA A 456 12.03 19.45 -6.24
C ALA A 456 12.17 20.98 -6.22
N ARG A 457 12.09 21.55 -5.00
CA ARG A 457 12.56 22.90 -4.73
C ARG A 457 13.69 22.81 -3.73
N TYR A 458 14.87 23.24 -4.14
CA TYR A 458 16.07 23.18 -3.33
C TYR A 458 16.04 24.25 -2.22
N SER A 459 16.84 24.04 -1.17
CA SER A 459 17.01 24.96 -0.05
C SER A 459 17.45 26.38 -0.48
N ASN A 460 18.17 26.49 -1.60
CA ASN A 460 18.54 27.77 -2.22
C ASN A 460 17.41 28.45 -3.03
N GLY A 461 16.22 27.83 -3.06
CA GLY A 461 15.03 28.32 -3.76
C GLY A 461 14.93 27.98 -5.24
N GLN A 462 15.94 27.33 -5.83
CA GLN A 462 15.89 26.88 -7.22
C GLN A 462 14.93 25.69 -7.39
N TRP A 463 14.33 25.60 -8.57
CA TRP A 463 13.39 24.54 -8.93
C TRP A 463 14.05 23.57 -9.92
N GLN A 464 13.87 22.26 -9.68
CA GLN A 464 14.28 21.22 -10.63
C GLN A 464 13.40 21.22 -11.89
N GLY A 465 12.14 21.65 -11.76
CA GLY A 465 11.09 21.42 -12.76
C GLY A 465 10.52 20.00 -12.67
N TRP A 466 9.37 19.80 -13.31
CA TRP A 466 8.69 18.50 -13.33
C TRP A 466 9.34 17.54 -14.32
N TRP A 467 9.38 16.26 -13.95
CA TRP A 467 9.71 15.17 -14.86
C TRP A 467 8.84 13.93 -14.54
N ASN A 468 8.63 13.09 -15.55
CA ASN A 468 7.71 11.94 -15.47
C ASN A 468 8.40 10.75 -14.80
N THR A 469 7.79 10.18 -13.77
CA THR A 469 8.35 9.04 -13.02
C THR A 469 8.22 7.70 -13.76
N GLY A 470 7.45 7.66 -14.85
CA GLY A 470 7.13 6.45 -15.60
C GLY A 470 5.91 5.69 -15.07
N MET A 471 5.30 6.13 -13.96
CA MET A 471 4.13 5.49 -13.37
C MET A 471 2.84 6.22 -13.76
N GLY A 472 1.80 5.47 -14.13
CA GLY A 472 0.43 5.97 -14.18
C GLY A 472 -0.22 5.89 -12.80
N ALA A 473 -0.83 6.98 -12.33
CA ALA A 473 -1.40 7.05 -10.99
C ALA A 473 -2.71 7.87 -10.93
N GLN A 474 -3.53 7.63 -9.91
CA GLN A 474 -4.73 8.42 -9.59
C GLN A 474 -4.48 9.40 -8.44
N LYS A 475 -3.70 8.95 -7.45
CA LYS A 475 -3.27 9.72 -6.28
C LYS A 475 -1.81 9.40 -5.97
N VAL A 476 -1.17 10.34 -5.27
CA VAL A 476 0.22 10.25 -4.81
C VAL A 476 0.35 10.78 -3.39
N ALA A 477 1.28 10.21 -2.63
CA ALA A 477 1.74 10.73 -1.35
C ALA A 477 3.26 10.54 -1.22
N ILE A 478 3.93 11.40 -0.44
CA ILE A 478 5.39 11.36 -0.27
C ILE A 478 5.78 11.77 1.15
N THR A 479 6.83 11.15 1.69
CA THR A 479 7.45 11.57 2.94
C THR A 479 8.97 11.49 2.89
N GLY A 480 9.66 12.44 3.52
CA GLY A 480 11.11 12.44 3.67
C GLY A 480 11.55 11.70 4.92
N LEU A 481 12.54 10.83 4.77
CA LEU A 481 13.13 10.05 5.85
C LEU A 481 14.35 10.78 6.45
N PRO A 482 14.70 10.49 7.71
CA PRO A 482 15.86 11.09 8.38
C PRO A 482 17.20 10.85 7.68
N ASN A 483 17.32 9.78 6.89
CA ASN A 483 18.52 9.43 6.12
C ASN A 483 18.63 10.19 4.78
N GLY A 484 17.67 11.07 4.45
CA GLY A 484 17.64 11.82 3.19
C GLY A 484 16.94 11.10 2.04
N GLU A 485 16.47 9.87 2.25
CA GLU A 485 15.57 9.21 1.31
C GLU A 485 14.19 9.85 1.32
N THR A 486 13.40 9.59 0.28
CA THR A 486 11.97 9.87 0.30
C THR A 486 11.19 8.64 -0.11
N GLN A 487 10.16 8.30 0.66
CA GLN A 487 9.27 7.19 0.36
C GLN A 487 7.96 7.72 -0.22
N MET A 488 7.50 7.03 -1.25
CA MET A 488 6.41 7.47 -2.10
C MET A 488 5.32 6.42 -2.11
N LEU A 489 4.08 6.87 -2.19
CA LEU A 489 2.92 6.05 -2.50
C LEU A 489 2.27 6.56 -3.78
N ALA A 490 1.74 5.65 -4.57
CA ALA A 490 0.93 5.97 -5.74
C ALA A 490 -0.15 4.90 -5.92
N THR A 491 -1.39 5.34 -6.11
CA THR A 491 -2.49 4.45 -6.49
C THR A 491 -2.52 4.28 -8.00
N ARG A 492 -2.53 3.04 -8.48
CA ARG A 492 -2.51 2.74 -9.92
C ARG A 492 -3.71 3.35 -10.65
N ASN A 493 -3.46 3.91 -11.84
CA ASN A 493 -4.50 4.43 -12.75
C ASN A 493 -5.39 3.33 -13.34
#